data_AF-A0A132TAQ0-F1
#
_entry.id   AF-A0A132TAQ0-F1
#
_cell.length_a   1.000
_cell.length_b   1.000
_cell.length_c   1.000
_cell.angle_alpha   90.00
_cell.angle_beta   90.00
_cell.angle_gamma   90.00
#
_symmetry.space_group_name_H-M   'P 1'
#
loop_
_entity.id
_entity.type
_entity.pdbx_description
1 polymer ?
#
loop_
_entity_poly.entity_id
_entity_poly.type
_entity_poly.pdbx_seq_one_letter_code
_entity_poly.pdbx_strand_id
1 'polypeptide(L)'
;MAGRLFGDSELTGLRARWNDVQAAFVDDPRECVQKADGLVADMVEQLTAGFTEARSRLEAQWARGEQVSTEDLRIALKRYRDFFERLLTV
;
A
#
# COMPACT_ATOMS: atom_id res chain seq x y z
N MET A 1 4.77 -13.09 -6.77
CA MET A 1 3.86 -12.02 -7.22
C MET A 1 3.69 -11.05 -6.08
N ALA A 2 4.15 -9.80 -6.23
CA ALA A 2 3.80 -8.74 -5.30
C ALA A 2 2.26 -8.60 -5.31
N GLY A 3 1.62 -8.78 -4.16
CA GLY A 3 0.17 -8.62 -4.06
C GLY A 3 -0.21 -7.19 -4.41
N ARG A 4 -1.06 -7.02 -5.42
CA ARG A 4 -1.67 -5.73 -5.76
C ARG A 4 -2.25 -5.13 -4.48
N LEU A 5 -1.77 -3.94 -4.10
CA LEU A 5 -2.26 -3.20 -2.93
C LEU A 5 -3.68 -2.68 -3.14
N PHE A 6 -4.06 -2.46 -4.40
CA PHE A 6 -5.39 -2.05 -4.83
C PHE A 6 -5.99 -3.10 -5.75
N GLY A 7 -7.28 -3.37 -5.60
CA GLY A 7 -8.01 -4.20 -6.57
C GLY A 7 -8.10 -3.52 -7.95
N ASP A 8 -8.24 -4.28 -9.03
CA ASP A 8 -8.36 -3.71 -10.38
C ASP A 8 -9.54 -2.73 -10.52
N SER A 9 -10.65 -3.02 -9.83
CA SER A 9 -11.83 -2.14 -9.79
C SER A 9 -11.53 -0.83 -9.06
N GLU A 10 -10.72 -0.88 -8.00
CA GLU A 10 -10.37 0.28 -7.19
C GLU A 10 -9.40 1.19 -7.96
N LEU A 11 -8.39 0.60 -8.62
CA LEU A 11 -7.50 1.32 -9.53
C LEU A 11 -8.27 2.01 -10.67
N THR A 12 -9.28 1.33 -11.21
CA THR A 12 -10.15 1.91 -12.25
C THR A 12 -10.93 3.11 -11.71
N GLY A 13 -11.49 3.01 -10.51
CA GLY A 13 -12.19 4.11 -9.85
C GLY A 13 -11.28 5.31 -9.53
N LEU A 14 -10.08 5.06 -9.00
CA LEU A 14 -9.09 6.11 -8.73
C LEU A 14 -8.68 6.83 -10.02
N ARG A 15 -8.46 6.10 -11.11
CA ARG A 15 -8.13 6.67 -12.42
C ARG A 15 -9.29 7.52 -12.96
N ALA A 16 -10.53 7.04 -12.83
CA ALA A 16 -11.70 7.80 -13.26
C ALA A 16 -11.82 9.13 -12.50
N ARG A 17 -11.73 9.10 -11.16
CA ARG A 17 -11.76 10.32 -10.33
C ARG A 17 -10.64 11.30 -10.68
N TRP A 18 -9.45 10.79 -10.95
CA TRP A 18 -8.33 11.63 -11.39
C TRP A 18 -8.63 12.32 -12.73
N ASN A 19 -9.16 11.58 -13.70
CA ASN A 19 -9.52 12.14 -15.01
C ASN A 19 -10.59 13.23 -14.87
N ASP A 20 -11.58 13.04 -14.01
CA ASP A 20 -12.64 14.03 -13.76
C ASP A 20 -12.06 15.33 -13.17
N VAL A 21 -11.11 15.22 -12.24
CA VAL A 21 -10.39 16.39 -11.69
C VAL A 21 -9.63 17.14 -12.78
N GLN A 22 -8.98 16.42 -13.70
CA GLN A 22 -8.25 17.06 -14.80
C GLN A 22 -9.21 17.75 -15.78
N ALA A 23 -10.35 17.12 -16.09
CA ALA A 23 -11.35 17.68 -17.00
C ALA A 23 -11.97 18.99 -16.46
N ALA A 24 -12.21 19.07 -15.15
CA ALA A 24 -12.80 20.24 -14.49
C ALA A 24 -11.80 21.39 -14.22
N PHE A 25 -10.50 21.18 -14.44
CA PHE A 25 -9.45 22.14 -14.05
C PHE A 25 -9.58 23.50 -14.72
N VAL A 26 -10.05 23.54 -15.97
CA VAL A 26 -10.20 24.80 -16.72
C VAL A 26 -11.25 25.71 -16.08
N ASP A 27 -12.29 25.12 -15.47
CA ASP A 27 -13.41 25.83 -14.90
C ASP A 27 -13.19 26.21 -13.42
N ASP A 28 -12.66 25.28 -12.61
CA ASP A 28 -12.34 25.53 -11.20
C ASP A 28 -10.97 24.95 -10.80
N PRO A 29 -9.87 25.66 -11.10
CA PRO A 29 -8.52 25.16 -10.83
C PRO A 29 -8.22 25.01 -9.33
N ARG A 30 -8.84 25.82 -8.46
CA ARG A 30 -8.59 25.77 -7.01
C ARG A 30 -9.24 24.54 -6.39
N GLU A 31 -10.51 24.30 -6.71
CA GLU A 31 -11.22 23.13 -6.23
C GLU A 31 -10.58 21.84 -6.80
N CYS A 32 -10.13 21.85 -8.06
CA CYS A 32 -9.46 20.71 -8.66
C CYS A 32 -8.15 20.35 -7.94
N VAL A 33 -7.33 21.33 -7.57
CA VAL A 33 -6.10 21.07 -6.80
C VAL A 33 -6.44 20.49 -5.41
N GLN A 34 -7.47 20.99 -4.74
CA GLN A 34 -7.92 20.45 -3.46
C GLN A 34 -8.43 19.00 -3.58
N LYS A 35 -9.19 18.69 -4.65
CA LYS A 35 -9.66 17.34 -4.94
C LYS A 35 -8.52 16.38 -5.27
N ALA A 36 -7.53 16.84 -6.03
CA ALA A 36 -6.33 16.08 -6.35
C ALA A 36 -5.53 15.74 -5.09
N ASP A 37 -5.32 16.73 -4.21
CA ASP A 37 -4.63 16.55 -2.93
C ASP A 37 -5.33 15.49 -2.05
N GLY A 38 -6.65 15.61 -1.89
CA GLY A 38 -7.44 14.62 -1.16
C GLY A 38 -7.34 13.21 -1.75
N LEU A 39 -7.40 13.07 -3.09
CA LEU A 39 -7.28 11.76 -3.74
C LEU A 39 -5.90 11.12 -3.47
N VAL A 40 -4.83 11.91 -3.51
CA VAL A 40 -3.47 11.43 -3.21
C VAL A 40 -3.33 11.07 -1.74
N ALA A 41 -3.87 11.89 -0.83
CA ALA A 41 -3.85 11.62 0.61
C ALA A 41 -4.54 10.29 0.95
N ASP A 42 -5.75 10.06 0.39
CA ASP A 42 -6.50 8.81 0.56
C ASP A 42 -5.68 7.60 0.07
N MET A 43 -4.99 7.73 -1.07
CA MET A 43 -4.15 6.66 -1.61
C MET A 43 -2.95 6.35 -0.70
N VAL A 44 -2.28 7.39 -0.18
CA VAL A 44 -1.14 7.22 0.75
C VAL A 44 -1.59 6.55 2.05
N GLU A 45 -2.75 6.93 2.58
CA GLU A 45 -3.32 6.31 3.78
C GLU A 45 -3.59 4.81 3.56
N GLN A 46 -4.22 4.45 2.43
CA GLN A 46 -4.49 3.05 2.10
C GLN A 46 -3.22 2.23 1.90
N LEU A 47 -2.21 2.78 1.22
CA LEU A 47 -0.90 2.14 1.08
C LEU A 47 -0.27 1.87 2.46
N THR A 48 -0.30 2.88 3.32
CA THR A 48 0.25 2.79 4.68
C THR A 48 -0.47 1.75 5.53
N ALA A 49 -1.80 1.70 5.44
CA ALA A 49 -2.63 0.70 6.13
C ALA A 49 -2.31 -0.72 5.64
N GLY A 50 -2.24 -0.93 4.33
CA GLY A 50 -1.91 -2.24 3.74
C GLY A 50 -0.51 -2.73 4.13
N PHE A 51 0.49 -1.84 4.16
CA PHE A 51 1.83 -2.21 4.63
C PHE A 51 1.90 -2.47 6.13
N THR A 52 1.15 -1.70 6.92
CA THR A 52 1.05 -1.91 8.37
C THR A 52 0.44 -3.27 8.69
N GLU A 53 -0.62 -3.66 7.98
CA GLU A 53 -1.23 -4.97 8.11
C GLU A 53 -0.25 -6.09 7.71
N ALA A 54 0.43 -5.94 6.57
CA ALA A 54 1.42 -6.92 6.11
C ALA A 54 2.57 -7.10 7.13
N ARG A 55 3.07 -6.01 7.71
CA ARG A 55 4.07 -6.04 8.78
C ARG A 55 3.54 -6.75 10.03
N SER A 56 2.32 -6.42 10.46
CA SER A 56 1.69 -7.05 11.63
C SER A 56 1.56 -8.57 11.47
N ARG A 57 1.21 -9.04 10.27
CA ARG A 57 1.15 -10.50 9.97
C ARG A 57 2.51 -11.17 10.06
N LEU A 58 3.58 -10.50 9.64
CA LEU A 58 4.95 -11.00 9.82
C LEU A 58 5.28 -11.09 11.31
N GLU A 59 5.00 -10.05 12.09
CA GLU A 59 5.28 -10.00 13.54
C GLU A 59 4.48 -11.03 14.34
N ALA A 60 3.19 -11.21 14.04
CA ALA A 60 2.32 -12.19 14.70
C ALA A 60 2.79 -13.65 14.50
N GLN A 61 3.58 -13.91 13.46
CA GLN A 61 4.21 -15.21 13.24
C GLN A 61 5.37 -15.46 14.22
N TRP A 62 6.08 -14.41 14.66
CA TRP A 62 7.24 -14.49 15.56
C TRP A 62 6.88 -14.28 17.03
N ALA A 63 5.80 -13.56 17.33
CA ALA A 63 5.38 -13.25 18.70
C ALA A 63 4.87 -14.47 19.50
N ARG A 64 4.61 -15.61 18.84
CA ARG A 64 4.26 -16.88 19.51
C ARG A 64 5.55 -17.56 19.96
N GLY A 65 5.97 -17.21 21.18
CA GLY A 65 7.17 -17.73 21.82
C GLY A 65 7.15 -19.24 22.00
N GLU A 66 7.90 -19.94 21.17
CA GLU A 66 8.40 -21.29 21.35
C GLU A 66 9.84 -21.33 20.83
N GLN A 67 10.61 -22.37 21.14
CA GLN A 67 12.02 -22.51 20.73
C GLN A 67 12.17 -22.46 19.21
N VAL A 68 12.33 -21.25 18.68
CA VAL A 68 12.50 -20.98 17.26
C VAL A 68 13.84 -21.54 16.81
N SER A 69 13.82 -22.45 15.83
CA SER A 69 15.05 -23.00 15.29
C SER A 69 15.79 -21.95 14.43
N THR A 70 17.10 -22.13 14.21
CA THR A 70 17.86 -21.28 13.27
C THR A 70 17.25 -21.31 11.86
N GLU A 71 16.63 -22.42 11.47
CA GLU A 71 15.96 -22.56 10.18
C GLU A 71 14.69 -21.71 10.09
N ASP A 72 13.90 -21.65 11.16
CA ASP A 72 12.75 -20.74 11.23
C ASP A 72 13.19 -19.28 11.11
N LEU A 73 14.25 -18.88 11.82
CA LEU A 73 14.82 -17.52 11.70
C LEU A 73 15.27 -17.18 10.27
N ARG A 74 15.84 -18.16 9.55
CA ARG A 74 16.22 -17.98 8.14
C ARG A 74 15.00 -17.73 7.26
N ILE A 75 13.92 -18.46 7.50
CA ILE A 75 12.64 -18.26 6.79
C ILE A 75 12.03 -16.90 7.15
N ALA A 76 12.13 -16.46 8.41
CA ALA A 76 11.76 -15.12 8.87
C ALA A 76 12.38 -14.05 8.00
N LEU A 77 13.71 -14.08 7.95
CA LEU A 77 14.50 -13.05 7.32
C LEU A 77 14.23 -13.01 5.82
N LYS A 78 14.00 -14.17 5.19
CA LYS A 78 13.57 -14.24 3.79
C LYS A 78 12.23 -13.54 3.57
N ARG A 79 11.23 -13.77 4.44
CA ARG A 79 9.92 -13.10 4.33
C ARG A 79 10.01 -11.59 4.52
N TYR A 80 10.84 -11.13 5.48
CA TYR A 80 11.12 -9.71 5.67
C TYR A 80 11.83 -9.10 4.46
N ARG A 81 12.80 -9.80 3.87
CA ARG A 81 13.47 -9.35 2.64
C ARG A 81 12.47 -9.23 1.48
N ASP A 82 11.66 -10.25 1.26
CA ASP A 82 10.67 -10.21 0.17
C ASP A 82 9.64 -9.08 0.38
N PHE A 83 9.27 -8.79 1.63
CA PHE A 83 8.44 -7.63 1.98
C PHE A 83 9.16 -6.29 1.76
N PHE A 84 10.44 -6.20 2.13
CA PHE A 84 11.28 -5.03 1.94
C PHE A 84 11.48 -4.71 0.45
N GLU A 85 11.80 -5.69 -0.38
CA GLU A 85 11.90 -5.52 -1.83
C GLU A 85 10.58 -5.02 -2.43
N ARG A 86 9.44 -5.51 -1.92
CA ARG A 86 8.12 -5.01 -2.34
C ARG A 86 7.90 -3.54 -1.97
N LEU A 87 8.37 -3.09 -0.80
CA LEU A 87 8.31 -1.67 -0.40
C LEU A 87 9.15 -0.79 -1.33
N LEU A 88 10.29 -1.27 -1.83
CA LEU A 88 11.16 -0.52 -2.75
C LEU A 88 10.60 -0.39 -4.17
N THR A 89 9.63 -1.23 -4.55
CA THR A 89 9.05 -1.26 -5.90
C THR A 89 7.78 -0.42 -6.07
N VAL A 90 7.38 0.30 -5.02
CA VAL A 90 6.21 1.20 -5.01
C VAL A 90 6.56 2.53 -5.66
#